data_AF-A0A6B3IBZ8-F1
#
_entry.id   AF-A0A6B3IBZ8-F1
#
_cell.length_a   1.000
_cell.length_b   1.000
_cell.length_c   1.000
_cell.angle_alpha   90.00
_cell.angle_beta   90.00
_cell.angle_gamma   90.00
#
_symmetry.space_group_name_H-M   'P 1'
#
loop_
_entity.id
_entity.type
_entity.pdbx_description
1 polymer ?
#
loop_
_entity_poly.entity_id
_entity_poly.type
_entity_poly.pdbx_seq_one_letter_code
_entity_poly.pdbx_strand_id
1 'polypeptide(L)' 'RQCGSSQQALHFAAQGVLSGTQDLVVAGGTQNMTQIPIAFASRQAAEPLGLTQGPYAGSEGWRARYGDAPVNQF' A
#
# COMPACT_ATOMS: atom_id res chain seq x y z
N ARG A 1 2.88 -4.58 2.53
CA ARG A 1 2.93 -5.51 1.36
C ARG A 1 1.53 -5.58 0.74
N GLN A 2 1.27 -6.33 -0.34
CA GLN A 2 -0.11 -6.51 -0.84
C GLN A 2 -0.82 -7.62 -0.04
N CYS A 3 -1.09 -8.76 -0.66
CA CYS A 3 -1.68 -9.94 -0.02
C CYS A 3 -0.90 -10.44 1.21
N GLY A 4 0.43 -10.27 1.24
CA GLY A 4 1.28 -10.68 2.37
C GLY A 4 1.27 -9.72 3.57
N SER A 5 0.31 -8.80 3.70
CA SER A 5 0.30 -7.78 4.76
C SER A 5 0.16 -8.38 6.16
N SER A 6 -0.75 -9.33 6.37
CA SER A 6 -0.93 -9.95 7.69
C SER A 6 0.28 -10.82 8.07
N GLN A 7 0.94 -11.46 7.10
CA GLN A 7 2.19 -12.18 7.34
C GLN A 7 3.32 -11.23 7.72
N GLN A 8 3.42 -10.07 7.05
CA GLN A 8 4.40 -9.05 7.40
C GLN A 8 4.17 -8.49 8.81
N ALA A 9 2.91 -8.30 9.23
CA ALA A 9 2.57 -7.89 10.60
C ALA A 9 3.09 -8.90 11.63
N LEU A 10 2.95 -10.20 11.36
CA LEU A 10 3.50 -11.26 12.21
C LEU A 10 5.04 -11.21 12.27
N HIS A 11 5.71 -10.98 11.14
CA HIS A 11 7.17 -10.87 11.10
C HIS A 11 7.68 -9.71 11.96
N PHE A 12 7.03 -8.55 11.92
CA PHE A 12 7.39 -7.42 12.77
C PHE A 12 7.13 -7.68 14.25
N ALA A 13 5.99 -8.30 14.59
CA ALA A 13 5.70 -8.69 15.96
C ALA A 13 6.73 -9.67 16.53
N ALA A 14 7.12 -10.68 15.75
CA ALA A 14 8.16 -11.63 16.12
C ALA A 14 9.51 -10.92 16.34
N GLN A 15 9.88 -9.97 15.48
CA GLN A 15 11.10 -9.17 15.65
C GLN A 15 11.05 -8.30 16.91
N GLY A 16 9.91 -7.71 17.24
CA GLY A 16 9.73 -6.92 18.46
C GLY A 16 9.95 -7.74 19.73
N VAL A 17 9.37 -8.95 19.78
CA VAL A 17 9.54 -9.88 20.91
C VAL A 17 10.97 -10.40 20.99
N LEU A 18 11.54 -10.88 19.88
CA LEU A 18 12.88 -11.46 19.86
C LEU A 18 13.98 -10.44 20.19
N SER A 19 13.76 -9.16 19.88
CA SER A 19 14.70 -8.08 20.23
C SER A 19 14.60 -7.62 21.68
N GLY A 20 13.60 -8.08 22.44
CA GLY A 20 13.31 -7.59 23.78
C GLY A 20 12.75 -6.16 23.81
N THR A 21 12.33 -5.62 22.66
CA THR A 21 11.72 -4.28 22.58
C THR A 21 10.23 -4.29 22.92
N GLN A 22 9.60 -5.47 22.85
CA GLN A 22 8.18 -5.68 23.16
C GLN A 22 8.00 -7.00 23.91
N ASP A 23 7.17 -7.03 24.96
CA ASP A 23 6.88 -8.25 25.72
C ASP A 23 5.69 -9.04 25.15
N LEU A 24 4.72 -8.34 24.55
CA LEU A 24 3.52 -8.91 23.96
C LEU A 24 3.06 -8.05 22.79
N VAL A 25 2.68 -8.69 21.68
CA VAL A 25 2.16 -8.01 20.49
C VAL A 25 0.96 -8.76 19.95
N VAL A 26 -0.11 -8.04 19.62
CA VAL A 26 -1.23 -8.57 18.84
C VAL A 26 -1.05 -8.12 17.40
N ALA A 27 -0.90 -9.07 16.47
CA ALA A 27 -0.64 -8.80 15.07
C ALA A 27 -1.70 -9.43 14.18
N GLY A 28 -2.02 -8.73 13.09
CA GLY A 28 -3.01 -9.16 12.11
C GLY A 28 -3.27 -8.08 11.07
N GLY A 29 -4.31 -8.29 10.27
CA GLY A 29 -4.77 -7.34 9.27
C GLY A 29 -6.14 -7.75 8.75
N THR A 30 -6.96 -6.76 8.40
CA THR A 30 -8.30 -6.96 7.83
C THR A 30 -8.45 -6.16 6.55
N GLN A 31 -9.32 -6.63 5.67
CA GLN A 31 -9.70 -5.90 4.47
C GLN A 31 -11.21 -6.07 4.23
N ASN A 32 -11.92 -4.95 4.10
CA ASN A 32 -13.34 -4.93 3.75
C ASN A 32 -13.48 -4.41 2.31
N MET A 33 -13.45 -5.33 1.34
CA MET A 33 -13.51 -4.97 -0.08
C MET A 33 -14.88 -4.44 -0.53
N THR A 34 -15.94 -4.71 0.22
CA THR A 34 -17.28 -4.19 -0.09
C THR A 34 -17.36 -2.70 0.19
N GLN A 35 -16.79 -2.25 1.32
CA GLN A 35 -16.79 -0.85 1.70
C GLN A 35 -15.63 -0.08 1.04
N ILE A 36 -14.44 -0.70 0.98
CA ILE A 36 -13.22 -0.09 0.47
C ILE A 36 -12.62 -1.02 -0.61
N PRO A 37 -12.99 -0.81 -1.88
CA PRO A 37 -12.48 -1.61 -2.98
C PRO A 37 -10.95 -1.59 -3.08
N ILE A 38 -10.39 -2.62 -3.74
CA ILE A 38 -8.95 -2.66 -4.02
C ILE A 38 -8.53 -1.39 -4.80
N ALA A 39 -7.36 -0.84 -4.44
CA ALA A 39 -6.82 0.39 -5.02
C ALA A 39 -7.66 1.67 -4.80
N PHE A 40 -8.65 1.67 -3.89
CA PHE A 40 -9.45 2.86 -3.58
C PHE A 40 -8.58 4.09 -3.26
N ALA A 41 -7.58 3.92 -2.38
CA ALA A 41 -6.69 5.00 -1.96
C ALA A 41 -5.88 5.62 -3.12
N SER A 42 -5.47 4.82 -4.11
CA SER A 42 -4.64 5.29 -5.22
C SER A 42 -5.42 5.75 -6.45
N ARG A 43 -6.72 5.45 -6.53
CA ARG A 43 -7.54 5.76 -7.71
C ARG A 43 -8.75 6.62 -7.46
N GLN A 44 -9.35 6.56 -6.27
CA GLN A 44 -10.66 7.16 -6.00
C GLN A 44 -10.61 8.16 -4.85
N ALA A 45 -9.76 7.94 -3.84
CA ALA A 45 -9.72 8.80 -2.65
C ALA A 45 -9.36 10.27 -2.95
N ALA A 46 -8.69 10.55 -4.06
CA ALA A 46 -8.26 11.89 -4.44
C ALA A 46 -9.22 12.62 -5.40
N GLU A 47 -10.33 11.97 -5.81
CA GLU A 47 -11.34 12.57 -6.70
C GLU A 47 -11.91 13.90 -6.19
N PRO A 48 -12.26 14.06 -4.89
CA PRO A 48 -12.79 15.32 -4.37
C PRO A 48 -11.80 16.49 -4.44
N LEU A 49 -10.51 16.19 -4.57
CA LEU A 49 -9.44 17.19 -4.71
C LEU A 49 -9.16 17.55 -6.18
N GLY A 50 -9.91 16.96 -7.13
CA GLY A 50 -9.66 17.12 -8.57
C GLY A 50 -8.42 16.37 -9.08
N LEU A 51 -7.78 15.55 -8.24
CA LEU A 51 -6.55 14.82 -8.56
C LEU A 51 -6.87 13.46 -9.21
N THR A 52 -7.58 13.50 -10.34
CA THR A 52 -8.14 12.32 -11.02
C THR A 52 -7.21 11.65 -12.02
N GLN A 53 -6.09 12.30 -12.35
CA GLN A 53 -5.13 11.84 -13.36
C GLN A 53 -4.20 10.70 -12.85
N GLY A 54 -4.51 10.15 -11.67
CA GLY A 54 -3.75 9.07 -11.05
C GLY A 54 -2.53 9.56 -10.25
N PRO A 55 -1.89 8.64 -9.52
CA PRO A 55 -0.89 8.98 -8.49
C PRO A 55 0.43 9.52 -9.04
N TYR A 56 0.68 9.39 -10.34
CA TYR A 56 1.92 9.84 -10.99
C TYR A 56 1.72 11.09 -11.86
N ALA A 57 0.51 11.66 -11.87
CA ALA A 57 0.20 12.85 -12.64
C ALA A 57 1.14 14.01 -12.25
N GLY A 58 1.67 14.70 -13.25
CA GLY A 58 2.62 15.80 -13.05
C GLY A 58 4.07 15.37 -12.78
N SER A 59 4.37 14.10 -12.53
CA SER A 59 5.75 13.64 -12.32
C SER A 59 6.53 13.58 -13.63
N GLU A 60 7.40 14.57 -13.86
CA GLU A 60 8.27 14.65 -15.04
C GLU A 60 9.26 13.50 -15.11
N GLY A 61 9.93 13.19 -13.99
CA GLY A 61 10.90 12.09 -13.91
C GLY A 61 10.25 10.73 -14.16
N TRP A 62 9.01 10.53 -13.69
CA TRP A 62 8.25 9.32 -13.98
C TRP A 62 7.97 9.17 -15.47
N ARG A 63 7.44 10.22 -16.11
CA ARG A 63 7.18 10.23 -17.57
C ARG A 63 8.46 10.00 -18.38
N ALA A 64 9.56 10.66 -18.01
CA ALA A 64 10.83 10.49 -18.72
C ALA A 64 11.37 9.05 -18.63
N ARG A 65 11.16 8.37 -17.50
CA ARG A 65 11.68 7.02 -17.26
C ARG A 65 10.77 5.90 -17.77
N TYR A 66 9.45 6.06 -17.65
CA TYR A 66 8.47 5.00 -17.86
C TYR A 66 7.40 5.32 -18.91
N GLY A 67 7.30 6.59 -19.36
CA GLY A 67 6.27 7.02 -20.30
C GLY A 67 4.86 6.71 -19.81
N ASP A 68 4.01 6.28 -20.74
CA ASP A 68 2.63 5.86 -20.48
C ASP A 68 2.49 4.34 -20.33
N ALA A 69 3.61 3.62 -20.14
CA ALA A 69 3.57 2.18 -19.98
C ALA A 69 2.77 1.80 -18.71
N PRO A 70 1.93 0.76 -18.78
CA PRO A 70 1.23 0.28 -17.61
C PRO A 70 2.25 -0.20 -16.57
N VAL A 71 2.09 0.24 -15.32
CA VAL A 71 2.91 -0.25 -14.21
C VAL A 71 2.59 -1.72 -14.01
N ASN A 72 3.50 -2.58 -14.43
CA ASN A 72 3.45 -4.01 -14.16
C ASN A 72 4.61 -4.39 -13.22
N GLN A 73 4.51 -5.57 -12.60
CA GLN A 73 5.59 -6.16 -11.81
C GLN A 73 6.21 -7.37 -12.53
N PHE A 74 5.99 -7.47 -13.85
CA PHE A 74 6.36 -8.62 -14.68
C PHE A 74 7.18 -8.17 -15.89
#